data_AF-A0A847IZW6-F1
#
_entry.id   AF-A0A847IZW6-F1
#
_cell.length_a   1.000
_cell.length_b   1.000
_cell.length_c   1.000
_cell.angle_alpha   90.00
_cell.angle_beta   90.00
_cell.angle_gamma   90.00
#
_symmetry.space_group_name_H-M   'P 1'
#
loop_
_entity.id
_entity.type
_entity.pdbx_description
1 polymer ?
#
loop_
_entity_poly.entity_id
_entity_poly.type
_entity_poly.pdbx_seq_one_letter_code
_entity_poly.pdbx_strand_id
1 'polypeptide(L)' 'MNLKKLALGLVALTSIVTLAACGSSSSKDTLSKIKDKGTLTVALSPDYAPFEFQMLKDGKNEIVGSDVDLANEIGKA' A
#
# COMPACT_ATOMS: atom_id res chain seq x y z
N MET A 1 5.60 -20.07 -47.82
CA MET A 1 4.74 -20.27 -46.63
C MET A 1 3.42 -19.58 -46.89
N ASN A 2 2.29 -20.28 -46.88
CA ASN A 2 0.99 -19.69 -47.22
C ASN A 2 0.63 -18.61 -46.20
N LEU A 3 0.24 -17.40 -46.64
CA LEU A 3 -0.03 -16.23 -45.80
C LEU A 3 -1.01 -16.54 -44.64
N LYS A 4 -1.95 -17.46 -44.88
CA LYS A 4 -2.91 -17.96 -43.88
C LYS A 4 -2.25 -18.70 -42.70
N LYS A 5 -1.15 -19.43 -42.95
CA LYS A 5 -0.35 -20.12 -41.91
C LYS A 5 0.48 -19.13 -41.09
N LEU A 6 0.89 -18.01 -41.70
CA LEU A 6 1.62 -16.92 -41.04
C LEU A 6 0.69 -16.13 -40.09
N ALA A 7 -0.52 -15.79 -40.57
CA ALA A 7 -1.52 -15.10 -39.77
C ALA A 7 -1.98 -15.93 -38.56
N LEU A 8 -2.19 -17.24 -38.74
CA LEU A 8 -2.56 -18.15 -37.65
C LEU A 8 -1.46 -18.25 -36.57
N GLY A 9 -0.19 -18.28 -36.99
CA GLY A 9 0.95 -18.29 -36.07
C GLY A 9 1.07 -17.01 -35.25
N LEU A 10 0.82 -15.85 -35.88
CA LEU A 10 0.87 -14.56 -35.19
C LEU A 10 -0.25 -14.40 -34.16
N VAL A 11 -1.46 -14.83 -34.49
CA VAL A 11 -2.61 -14.81 -33.56
C VAL A 11 -2.37 -15.71 -32.35
N ALA A 12 -1.83 -16.91 -32.57
CA ALA A 12 -1.48 -17.84 -31.50
C ALA A 12 -0.35 -17.28 -30.60
N LEU A 13 0.61 -16.56 -31.18
CA LEU A 13 1.67 -15.93 -30.40
C LEU A 13 1.16 -14.78 -29.55
N THR A 14 0.26 -13.94 -30.10
CA THR A 14 -0.34 -12.83 -29.36
C THR A 14 -1.24 -13.31 -28.23
N SER A 15 -1.97 -14.42 -28.39
CA SER A 15 -2.85 -14.94 -27.35
C SER A 15 -2.08 -15.54 -26.17
N ILE A 16 -0.91 -16.13 -26.41
CA ILE A 16 0.00 -16.62 -25.36
C ILE A 16 0.57 -15.45 -24.55
N VAL A 17 0.95 -14.35 -25.20
CA VAL A 17 1.48 -13.14 -24.53
C VAL A 17 0.41 -12.49 -23.66
N THR A 18 -0.84 -12.40 -24.12
CA THR A 18 -1.93 -11.83 -23.32
C THR A 18 -2.29 -12.67 -22.10
N LEU A 19 -2.17 -14.00 -22.17
CA LEU A 19 -2.42 -14.88 -21.04
C LEU A 19 -1.33 -14.81 -19.97
N ALA A 20 -0.06 -14.66 -20.39
CA ALA A 20 1.06 -14.47 -19.47
C ALA A 20 0.96 -13.17 -18.67
N ALA A 21 0.36 -12.11 -19.23
CA ALA A 21 0.17 -10.83 -18.56
C ALA A 21 -0.89 -10.86 -17.45
N CYS A 22 -1.97 -11.65 -17.60
CA CYS A 22 -3.01 -11.79 -16.58
C CYS A 22 -2.60 -12.69 -15.39
N GLY A 23 -1.56 -13.51 -15.52
CA GLY A 23 -1.08 -14.40 -14.46
C GLY A 23 -0.22 -13.71 -13.39
N SER A 24 0.25 -12.49 -13.64
CA SER A 24 1.16 -11.76 -12.73
C SER A 24 0.43 -10.80 -11.80
N SER A 25 -0.72 -11.21 -11.26
CA SER A 25 -1.37 -10.46 -10.17
C SER A 25 -0.62 -10.73 -8.86
N SER A 26 0.60 -10.18 -8.77
CA SER A 26 1.33 -10.03 -7.52
C SER A 26 0.59 -8.95 -6.72
N SER A 27 -0.39 -9.38 -5.94
CA SER A 27 -0.97 -8.53 -4.91
C SER A 27 0.16 -8.18 -3.94
N LYS A 28 0.67 -6.96 -4.04
CA LYS A 28 1.62 -6.42 -3.06
C LYS A 28 1.04 -6.66 -1.67
N ASP A 29 1.85 -7.22 -0.79
CA ASP A 29 1.49 -7.36 0.61
C ASP A 29 1.29 -5.96 1.22
N THR A 30 0.60 -5.92 2.36
CA THR A 30 0.25 -4.66 3.03
C THR A 30 1.48 -3.85 3.41
N LEU A 31 2.59 -4.49 3.80
CA LEU A 31 3.83 -3.80 4.15
C LEU A 31 4.44 -3.14 2.92
N SER A 32 4.49 -3.82 1.78
CA SER A 32 4.94 -3.22 0.51
C SER A 32 4.10 -2.00 0.13
N LYS A 33 2.78 -2.07 0.31
CA LYS A 33 1.87 -0.93 0.05
C LYS A 33 2.13 0.25 0.99
N ILE A 34 2.38 -0.01 2.28
CA ILE A 34 2.69 1.04 3.27
C ILE A 34 4.02 1.71 2.92
N LYS A 35 5.05 0.91 2.57
CA LYS A 35 6.36 1.40 2.15
C LYS A 35 6.27 2.26 0.88
N ASP A 36 5.51 1.83 -0.12
CA ASP A 36 5.28 2.60 -1.34
C ASP A 36 4.55 3.92 -1.08
N LYS A 37 3.57 3.93 -0.15
CA LYS A 37 2.82 5.13 0.25
C LYS A 37 3.69 6.11 1.05
N GLY A 38 4.72 5.63 1.75
CA GLY A 38 5.55 6.42 2.65
C GLY A 38 4.78 6.95 3.87
N THR A 39 3.66 6.33 4.23
CA THR A 39 2.83 6.76 5.36
C THR A 39 2.14 5.58 6.01
N LEU A 40 2.34 5.42 7.32
CA LEU A 40 1.58 4.51 8.18
C LEU A 40 0.39 5.27 8.79
N THR A 41 -0.83 4.83 8.50
CA THR A 41 -2.04 5.40 9.10
C THR A 41 -2.43 4.54 10.30
N VAL A 42 -2.49 5.16 11.49
CA VAL A 42 -2.85 4.50 12.75
C VAL A 42 -4.15 5.11 13.26
N ALA A 43 -5.11 4.26 13.63
CA ALA A 43 -6.36 4.67 14.25
C ALA A 43 -6.20 4.62 15.78
N LEU A 44 -6.67 5.66 16.45
CA LEU A 44 -6.53 5.89 17.89
C LEU A 44 -7.88 6.37 18.46
N SER A 45 -8.12 6.16 19.75
CA SER A 45 -9.28 6.72 20.47
C SER A 45 -8.78 7.71 21.52
N PRO A 46 -8.64 9.01 21.19
CA PRO A 46 -7.83 9.94 21.97
C PRO A 46 -8.56 10.51 23.21
N ASP A 47 -9.04 9.61 24.06
CA ASP A 47 -9.82 9.89 25.27
C ASP A 47 -9.13 9.41 26.56
N TYR A 48 -7.92 8.82 26.45
CA TYR A 48 -7.26 8.11 27.54
C TYR A 48 -5.85 8.63 27.82
N ALA A 49 -5.75 9.69 28.61
CA ALA A 49 -4.47 10.19 29.10
C ALA A 49 -3.82 9.20 30.10
N PRO A 50 -2.50 8.98 30.06
CA PRO A 50 -1.49 9.64 29.22
C PRO A 50 -1.14 8.90 27.90
N PHE A 51 -1.97 7.94 27.46
CA PHE A 51 -1.65 7.03 26.34
C PHE A 51 -2.00 7.63 24.98
N GLU A 52 -3.24 8.02 24.80
CA GLU A 52 -3.77 8.63 23.58
C GLU A 52 -4.83 9.65 23.99
N PHE A 53 -4.52 10.94 23.87
CA PHE A 53 -5.43 11.99 24.31
C PHE A 53 -5.25 13.28 23.52
N GLN A 54 -6.29 14.10 23.50
CA GLN A 54 -6.27 15.41 22.85
C GLN A 54 -5.70 16.49 23.77
N MET A 55 -4.82 17.34 23.23
CA MET A 55 -4.22 18.47 23.92
C MET A 55 -4.18 19.69 23.00
N LEU A 56 -4.41 20.89 23.56
CA LEU A 56 -4.11 22.14 22.88
C LEU A 56 -2.61 22.47 23.01
N LYS A 57 -1.87 22.37 21.91
CA LYS A 57 -0.47 22.78 21.80
C LYS A 57 -0.37 23.98 20.86
N ASP A 58 0.13 25.10 21.36
CA ASP A 58 0.24 26.36 20.60
C ASP A 58 -1.08 26.80 19.91
N GLY A 59 -2.22 26.57 20.60
CA GLY A 59 -3.55 26.88 20.09
C GLY A 59 -4.10 25.90 19.06
N LYS A 60 -3.40 24.79 18.78
CA LYS A 60 -3.86 23.72 17.88
C LYS A 60 -4.19 22.47 18.67
N ASN A 61 -5.29 21.81 18.29
CA ASN A 61 -5.67 20.53 18.88
C ASN A 61 -4.80 19.42 18.27
N GLU A 62 -3.99 18.78 19.11
CA GLU A 62 -3.10 17.68 18.74
C GLU A 62 -3.45 16.43 19.54
N ILE A 63 -3.31 15.25 18.92
CA ILE A 63 -3.39 13.96 19.62
C ILE A 63 -1.98 13.62 20.09
N VAL A 64 -1.82 13.40 21.39
CA VAL A 64 -0.53 13.16 22.07
C VAL A 64 -0.64 11.99 23.04
N GLY A 65 0.50 11.50 23.52
CA GLY A 65 0.60 10.45 24.53
C GLY A 65 1.54 9.31 24.10
N SER A 66 1.72 8.33 24.98
CA SER A 66 2.68 7.24 24.75
C SER A 66 2.39 6.41 23.51
N ASP A 67 1.13 6.23 23.13
CA ASP A 67 0.74 5.40 21.98
C ASP A 67 1.07 6.12 20.67
N VAL A 68 0.94 7.46 20.67
CA VAL A 68 1.38 8.33 19.56
C VAL A 68 2.90 8.28 19.43
N ASP A 69 3.63 8.37 20.54
CA ASP A 69 5.09 8.30 20.55
C ASP A 69 5.58 6.95 20.02
N LEU A 70 4.96 5.85 20.47
CA LEU A 70 5.26 4.51 19.98
C LEU A 70 5.00 4.38 18.47
N ALA A 71 3.85 4.84 17.98
CA ALA A 71 3.53 4.81 16.56
C ALA A 71 4.52 5.60 15.72
N ASN A 72 4.96 6.76 16.22
CA ASN A 72 5.97 7.60 15.56
C ASN A 72 7.34 6.89 15.49
N GLU A 73 7.77 6.22 16.56
CA GLU A 73 9.02 5.45 16.55
C GLU A 73 8.96 4.24 15.60
N ILE A 74 7.83 3.52 15.56
CA ILE A 74 7.61 2.45 14.57
C ILE A 74 7.70 2.98 13.15
N GLY A 75 7.15 4.17 12.88
CA GLY A 75 7.17 4.79 11.55
C GLY A 75 8.55 5.27 11.07
N LYS A 76 9.53 5.42 11.99
CA LYS A 76 10.91 5.78 11.65
C LYS A 76 11.76 4.58 11.21
N ALA A 77 11.34 3.37 11.57
CA ALA A 77 12.03 2.11 11.23
C ALA A 77 11.70 1.62 9.81
#